data_AF-X0TGP3-F1
#
_entry.id   AF-X0TGP3-F1
#
_cell.length_a   1.000
_cell.length_b   1.000
_cell.length_c   1.000
_cell.angle_alpha   90.00
_cell.angle_beta   90.00
_cell.angle_gamma   90.00
#
_symmetry.space_group_name_H-M   'P 1'
#
loop_
_entity.id
_entity.type
_entity.pdbx_description
1 polymer ?
#
loop_
_entity_poly.entity_id
_entity_poly.type
_entity_poly.pdbx_seq_one_letter_code
_entity_poly.pdbx_strand_id
1 'polypeptide(L)'
;MRKISIDWQKAEEHPDKNQKVEGRFLLDLRAKVNDLEKQLTDTKNELNRTQSNLKSTGESLKNTTNDLESTKSSLDSTKAEFSDTKSKLEQSLAELEEKTKSNANLISEIEGLKSNLEGANSKVSELESKVEELGTNISDLSSELEDSKSQIKGLENSTSESKEQTDKLTAEIQELNNKLTVSQDENTSLNSQLMELNNMLLQKDTKIQEVSELLGDKEKLIDAQTAHLEEVESELGELKPPELGSGGFISEERTTCPMCGSTGTSIKQVEDKSKVLSYVGHIPMYAKKHVCKKCGYEF
;
A
#
# COMPACT_ATOMS: atom_id res chain seq x y z
N MET A 1 99.59 133.89 -85.42
CA MET A 1 100.80 133.19 -84.92
C MET A 1 100.80 131.79 -85.49
N ARG A 2 101.89 131.35 -86.15
CA ARG A 2 102.00 129.99 -86.68
C ARG A 2 101.96 129.02 -85.49
N LYS A 3 101.01 128.09 -85.44
CA LYS A 3 101.07 126.96 -84.49
C LYS A 3 102.31 126.14 -84.86
N ILE A 4 103.41 126.35 -84.14
CA ILE A 4 104.62 125.54 -84.29
C ILE A 4 104.34 124.23 -83.53
N SER A 5 103.72 123.27 -84.22
CA SER A 5 103.56 121.90 -83.74
C SER A 5 104.89 121.17 -83.86
N ILE A 6 105.17 120.23 -82.93
CA ILE A 6 106.26 119.26 -83.12
C ILE A 6 106.02 118.52 -84.43
N ASP A 7 107.03 118.44 -85.28
CA ASP A 7 107.01 117.69 -86.54
C ASP A 7 107.51 116.28 -86.20
N TRP A 8 106.60 115.45 -85.69
CA TRP A 8 106.93 114.12 -85.16
C TRP A 8 107.62 113.23 -86.20
N GLN A 9 107.31 113.42 -87.49
CA GLN A 9 107.95 112.70 -88.59
C GLN A 9 109.43 113.08 -88.74
N LYS A 10 109.77 114.38 -88.69
CA LYS A 10 111.18 114.81 -88.70
C LYS A 10 111.94 114.41 -87.43
N ALA A 11 111.27 114.41 -86.27
CA ALA A 11 111.87 113.97 -85.01
C ALA A 11 112.16 112.46 -84.99
N GLU A 12 111.35 111.66 -85.71
CA GLU A 12 111.56 110.22 -85.89
C GLU A 12 112.64 109.91 -86.95
N GLU A 13 112.70 110.66 -88.05
CA GLU A 13 113.69 110.50 -89.13
C GLU A 13 115.10 111.03 -88.78
N HIS A 14 115.20 112.07 -87.92
CA HIS A 14 116.45 112.73 -87.54
C HIS A 14 116.48 113.12 -86.04
N PRO A 15 116.64 112.15 -85.12
CA PRO A 15 116.50 112.38 -83.67
C PRO A 15 117.54 113.35 -83.06
N ASP A 16 118.71 113.49 -83.70
CA ASP A 16 119.81 114.31 -83.20
C ASP A 16 119.73 115.80 -83.60
N LYS A 17 118.72 116.20 -84.39
CA LYS A 17 118.56 117.60 -84.85
C LYS A 17 117.57 118.39 -83.98
N ASN A 18 117.90 119.65 -83.71
CA ASN A 18 117.07 120.54 -82.89
C ASN A 18 115.86 121.11 -83.68
N GLN A 19 114.66 121.02 -83.11
CA GLN A 19 113.46 121.72 -83.58
C GLN A 19 113.06 122.82 -82.57
N LYS A 20 112.76 124.03 -83.06
CA LYS A 20 112.22 125.10 -82.21
C LYS A 20 110.75 124.79 -81.89
N VAL A 21 110.40 124.74 -80.61
CA VAL A 21 109.05 124.45 -80.09
C VAL A 21 108.63 125.48 -79.05
N GLU A 22 107.34 125.78 -78.98
CA GLU A 22 106.79 126.69 -77.98
C GLU A 22 106.70 126.00 -76.61
N GLY A 23 107.25 126.61 -75.56
CA GLY A 23 107.25 126.04 -74.20
C GLY A 23 105.85 125.78 -73.64
N ARG A 24 104.83 126.58 -74.01
CA ARG A 24 103.43 126.34 -73.63
C ARG A 24 102.90 125.01 -74.17
N PHE A 25 103.22 124.68 -75.42
CA PHE A 25 102.80 123.42 -76.04
C PHE A 25 103.44 122.21 -75.35
N LEU A 26 104.72 122.31 -74.96
CA LEU A 26 105.40 121.28 -74.17
C LEU A 26 104.76 121.11 -72.78
N LEU A 27 104.33 122.20 -72.14
CA LEU A 27 103.62 122.15 -70.85
C LEU A 27 102.22 121.53 -70.97
N ASP A 28 101.46 121.84 -72.02
CA ASP A 28 100.16 121.23 -72.29
C ASP A 28 100.28 119.73 -72.59
N LEU A 29 101.31 119.34 -73.36
CA LEU A 29 101.60 117.93 -73.63
C LEU A 29 101.99 117.19 -72.34
N ARG A 30 102.82 117.81 -71.48
CA ARG A 30 103.15 117.27 -70.14
C ARG A 30 101.91 117.14 -69.26
N ALA A 31 101.01 118.13 -69.27
CA ALA A 31 99.76 118.07 -68.50
C ALA A 31 98.86 116.93 -68.98
N LYS A 32 98.75 116.74 -70.30
CA LYS A 32 98.00 115.63 -70.89
C LYS A 32 98.61 114.26 -70.59
N VAL A 33 99.94 114.14 -70.63
CA VAL A 33 100.65 112.92 -70.23
C VAL A 33 100.39 112.61 -68.76
N ASN A 34 100.54 113.60 -67.86
CA ASN A 34 100.24 113.43 -66.44
C ASN A 34 98.77 113.02 -66.18
N ASP A 35 97.82 113.59 -66.93
CA ASP A 35 96.40 113.23 -66.83
C ASP A 35 96.15 111.79 -67.31
N LEU A 36 96.72 111.40 -68.45
CA LEU A 36 96.65 110.03 -68.95
C LEU A 36 97.33 109.02 -68.02
N GLU A 37 98.47 109.37 -67.42
CA GLU A 37 99.15 108.54 -66.41
C GLU A 37 98.28 108.35 -65.16
N LYS A 38 97.60 109.41 -64.72
CA LYS A 38 96.63 109.35 -63.63
C LYS A 38 95.44 108.45 -63.99
N GLN A 39 94.82 108.65 -65.16
CA GLN A 39 93.72 107.82 -65.66
C GLN A 39 94.12 106.35 -65.79
N LEU A 40 95.32 106.06 -66.28
CA LEU A 40 95.85 104.70 -66.39
C LEU A 40 96.03 104.06 -65.01
N THR A 41 96.55 104.82 -64.05
CA THR A 41 96.72 104.38 -62.66
C THR A 41 95.37 104.09 -62.00
N ASP A 42 94.39 104.99 -62.18
CA ASP A 42 93.03 104.84 -61.64
C ASP A 42 92.34 103.61 -62.25
N THR A 43 92.40 103.47 -63.58
CA THR A 43 91.86 102.30 -64.31
C THR A 43 92.52 101.00 -63.86
N LYS A 44 93.85 100.99 -63.66
CA LYS A 44 94.58 99.82 -63.16
C LYS A 44 94.13 99.43 -61.74
N ASN A 45 93.89 100.43 -60.88
CA ASN A 45 93.39 100.19 -59.54
C ASN A 45 91.95 99.64 -59.57
N GLU A 46 91.09 100.15 -60.44
CA GLU A 46 89.74 99.62 -60.65
C GLU A 46 89.74 98.19 -61.20
N LEU A 47 90.61 97.89 -62.17
CA LEU A 47 90.78 96.53 -62.71
C LEU A 47 91.20 95.55 -61.61
N ASN A 48 92.16 95.94 -60.76
CA ASN A 48 92.57 95.10 -59.63
C ASN A 48 91.43 94.86 -58.65
N ARG A 49 90.64 95.89 -58.32
CA ARG A 49 89.46 95.76 -57.44
C ARG A 49 88.40 94.84 -58.03
N THR A 50 88.08 95.00 -59.32
CA THR A 50 87.09 94.16 -60.01
C THR A 50 87.57 92.71 -60.10
N GLN A 51 88.86 92.48 -60.34
CA GLN A 51 89.45 91.13 -60.32
C GLN A 51 89.35 90.47 -58.95
N SER A 52 89.63 91.21 -57.87
CA SER A 52 89.45 90.71 -56.49
C SER A 52 87.98 90.36 -56.20
N ASN A 53 87.05 91.23 -56.60
CA ASN A 53 85.62 91.00 -56.39
C ASN A 53 85.09 89.80 -57.20
N LEU A 54 85.55 89.64 -58.44
CA LEU A 54 85.19 88.49 -59.28
C LEU A 54 85.68 87.18 -58.67
N LYS A 55 86.91 87.15 -58.15
CA LYS A 55 87.45 85.98 -57.45
C LYS A 55 86.60 85.63 -56.23
N SER A 56 86.28 86.61 -55.39
CA SER A 56 85.42 86.42 -54.21
C SER A 56 84.02 85.91 -54.59
N THR A 57 83.43 86.49 -55.63
CA THR A 57 82.11 86.05 -56.13
C THR A 57 82.15 84.62 -56.66
N GLY A 58 83.23 84.24 -57.36
CA GLY A 58 83.43 82.87 -57.85
C GLY A 58 83.58 81.85 -56.72
N GLU A 59 84.27 82.22 -55.65
CA GLU A 59 84.39 81.39 -54.44
C GLU A 59 83.03 81.23 -53.74
N SER A 60 82.25 82.30 -53.60
CA SER A 60 80.89 82.23 -53.05
C SER A 60 79.96 81.36 -53.90
N LEU A 61 79.99 81.49 -55.23
CA LEU A 61 79.17 80.68 -56.13
C LEU A 61 79.50 79.19 -56.02
N LYS A 62 80.80 78.85 -55.91
CA LYS A 62 81.24 77.46 -55.71
C LYS A 62 80.70 76.90 -54.39
N ASN A 63 80.75 77.68 -53.30
CA ASN A 63 80.21 77.25 -52.01
C ASN A 63 78.70 77.03 -52.09
N THR A 64 77.95 77.97 -52.65
CA THR A 64 76.49 77.84 -52.84
C THR A 64 76.12 76.63 -53.71
N THR A 65 76.94 76.31 -54.73
CA THR A 65 76.72 75.12 -55.57
C THR A 65 76.88 73.83 -54.76
N ASN A 66 77.90 73.76 -53.88
CA ASN A 66 78.10 72.60 -53.02
C ASN A 66 76.96 72.46 -51.98
N ASP A 67 76.51 73.58 -51.40
CA ASP A 67 75.40 73.58 -50.44
C ASP A 67 74.09 73.11 -51.10
N LEU A 68 73.85 73.52 -52.35
CA LEU A 68 72.69 73.08 -53.12
C LEU A 68 72.71 71.57 -53.37
N GLU A 69 73.86 71.01 -53.77
CA GLU A 69 74.00 69.58 -54.02
C GLU A 69 73.84 68.77 -52.73
N SER A 70 74.39 69.26 -51.61
CA SER A 70 74.18 68.68 -50.29
C SER A 70 72.71 68.69 -49.90
N THR A 71 72.02 69.83 -50.08
CA THR A 71 70.60 69.96 -49.75
C THR A 71 69.74 69.04 -50.61
N LYS A 72 70.07 68.90 -51.90
CA LYS A 72 69.38 67.99 -52.82
C LYS A 72 69.52 66.52 -52.38
N SER A 73 70.74 66.12 -52.00
CA SER A 73 71.00 64.77 -51.49
C SER A 73 70.20 64.49 -50.21
N SER A 74 70.13 65.46 -49.28
CA SER A 74 69.31 65.34 -48.08
C SER A 74 67.82 65.24 -48.39
N LEU A 75 67.32 66.03 -49.36
CA LEU A 75 65.92 65.98 -49.78
C LEU A 75 65.54 64.60 -50.35
N ASP A 76 66.40 64.02 -51.19
CA ASP A 76 66.17 62.69 -51.75
C ASP A 76 66.16 61.61 -50.66
N SER A 77 67.05 61.72 -49.67
CA SER A 77 67.07 60.83 -48.49
C SER A 77 65.77 60.93 -47.68
N THR A 78 65.34 62.15 -47.34
CA THR A 78 64.09 62.36 -46.59
C THR A 78 62.86 61.87 -47.36
N LYS A 79 62.86 61.99 -48.69
CA LYS A 79 61.77 61.49 -49.54
C LYS A 79 61.69 59.96 -49.51
N ALA A 80 62.83 59.27 -49.49
CA ALA A 80 62.86 57.81 -49.35
C ALA A 80 62.33 57.38 -47.97
N GLU A 81 62.82 58.00 -46.89
CA GLU A 81 62.35 57.72 -45.52
C GLU A 81 60.85 57.97 -45.34
N PHE A 82 60.32 59.03 -45.96
CA PHE A 82 58.88 59.31 -45.95
C PHE A 82 58.09 58.22 -46.66
N SER A 83 58.56 57.73 -47.82
CA SER A 83 57.92 56.62 -48.53
C SER A 83 57.90 55.34 -47.70
N ASP A 84 59.02 55.02 -47.03
CA ASP A 84 59.11 53.85 -46.16
C ASP A 84 58.20 53.95 -44.93
N THR A 85 58.13 55.14 -44.32
CA THR A 85 57.26 55.39 -43.17
C THR A 85 55.79 55.30 -43.56
N LYS A 86 55.44 55.80 -44.75
CA LYS A 86 54.09 55.69 -45.29
C LYS A 86 53.68 54.23 -45.49
N SER A 87 54.56 53.42 -46.08
CA SER A 87 54.30 51.98 -46.29
C SER A 87 54.09 51.24 -44.96
N LYS A 88 54.94 51.51 -43.95
CA LYS A 88 54.78 50.94 -42.60
C LYS A 88 53.46 51.34 -41.95
N LEU A 89 53.03 52.60 -42.12
CA LEU A 89 51.76 53.07 -41.60
C LEU A 89 50.58 52.35 -42.25
N GLU A 90 50.60 52.17 -43.57
CA GLU A 90 49.57 51.42 -44.31
C GLU A 90 49.49 49.96 -43.84
N GLN A 91 50.64 49.31 -43.61
CA GLN A 91 50.68 47.95 -43.05
C GLN A 91 50.07 47.89 -41.64
N SER A 92 50.47 48.79 -40.74
CA SER A 92 49.93 48.80 -39.37
C SER A 92 48.43 49.09 -39.33
N LEU A 93 47.91 49.90 -40.26
CA LEU A 93 46.47 50.13 -40.38
C LEU A 93 45.71 48.86 -40.81
N ALA A 94 46.26 48.10 -41.76
CA ALA A 94 45.67 46.83 -42.19
C ALA A 94 45.65 45.79 -41.05
N GLU A 95 46.75 45.67 -40.30
CA GLU A 95 46.83 44.79 -39.13
C GLU A 95 45.82 45.20 -38.05
N LEU A 96 45.66 46.50 -37.80
CA LEU A 96 44.68 47.01 -36.85
C LEU A 96 43.24 46.69 -37.28
N GLU A 97 42.93 46.80 -38.56
CA GLU A 97 41.61 46.46 -39.10
C GLU A 97 41.31 44.96 -38.94
N GLU A 98 42.29 44.09 -39.22
CA GLU A 98 42.16 42.65 -39.03
C GLU A 98 41.92 42.30 -37.56
N LYS A 99 42.71 42.88 -36.64
CA LYS A 99 42.52 42.69 -35.20
C LYS A 99 41.16 43.19 -34.73
N THR A 100 40.68 44.31 -35.26
CA THR A 100 39.35 44.84 -34.94
C THR A 100 38.24 43.87 -35.37
N LYS A 101 38.32 43.31 -36.58
CA LYS A 101 37.37 42.29 -37.06
C LYS A 101 37.41 41.03 -36.21
N SER A 102 38.60 40.55 -35.88
CA SER A 102 38.78 39.39 -35.00
C SER A 102 38.16 39.63 -33.62
N ASN A 103 38.36 40.82 -33.05
CA ASN A 103 37.80 41.17 -31.74
C ASN A 103 36.26 41.25 -31.78
N ALA A 104 35.68 41.79 -32.85
CA ALA A 104 34.23 41.81 -33.05
C ALA A 104 33.63 40.40 -33.13
N ASN A 105 34.30 39.47 -33.83
CA ASN A 105 33.88 38.07 -33.89
C ASN A 105 33.93 37.40 -32.52
N LEU A 106 35.01 37.61 -31.75
CA LEU A 106 35.14 37.09 -30.39
C LEU A 106 34.06 37.63 -29.45
N ILE A 107 33.71 38.91 -29.57
CA ILE A 107 32.60 39.50 -28.81
C ILE A 107 31.28 38.79 -29.13
N SER A 108 30.98 38.56 -30.41
CA SER A 108 29.76 37.86 -30.81
C SER A 108 29.73 36.40 -30.31
N GLU A 109 30.88 35.71 -30.32
CA GLU A 109 31.00 34.36 -29.76
C GLU A 109 30.75 34.35 -28.24
N ILE A 110 31.32 35.32 -27.52
CA ILE A 110 31.10 35.48 -26.06
C ILE A 110 29.61 35.73 -25.76
N GLU A 111 28.94 36.57 -26.54
CA GLU A 111 27.50 36.84 -26.40
C GLU A 111 26.67 35.57 -26.65
N GLY A 112 27.01 34.79 -27.67
CA GLY A 112 26.36 33.50 -27.95
C GLY A 112 26.55 32.49 -26.82
N LEU A 113 27.78 32.35 -26.32
CA LEU A 113 28.08 31.49 -25.17
C LEU A 113 27.34 31.92 -23.90
N LYS A 114 27.21 33.22 -23.66
CA LYS A 114 26.45 33.76 -22.53
C LYS A 114 24.96 33.41 -22.63
N SER A 115 24.36 33.57 -23.81
CA SER A 115 22.96 33.17 -24.05
C SER A 115 22.74 31.68 -23.83
N ASN A 116 23.68 30.84 -24.28
CA ASN A 116 23.62 29.39 -24.06
C ASN A 116 23.73 29.03 -22.58
N LEU A 117 24.60 29.72 -21.82
CA LEU A 117 24.75 29.53 -20.38
C LEU A 117 23.47 29.92 -19.62
N GLU A 118 22.82 31.02 -19.98
CA GLU A 118 21.54 31.45 -19.40
C GLU A 118 20.42 30.42 -19.68
N GLY A 119 20.38 29.87 -20.90
CA GLY A 119 19.47 28.79 -21.27
C GLY A 119 19.70 27.51 -20.47
N ALA A 120 20.97 27.10 -20.32
CA ALA A 120 21.34 25.93 -19.52
C ALA A 120 20.97 26.10 -18.04
N ASN A 121 21.24 27.26 -17.45
CA ASN A 121 20.87 27.57 -16.06
C ASN A 121 19.36 27.52 -15.84
N SER A 122 18.58 28.04 -16.79
CA SER A 122 17.11 27.95 -16.73
C SER A 122 16.63 26.50 -16.74
N LYS A 123 17.28 25.62 -17.52
CA LYS A 123 16.94 24.20 -17.57
C LYS A 123 17.32 23.47 -16.28
N VAL A 124 18.46 23.82 -15.68
CA VAL A 124 18.87 23.28 -14.36
C VAL A 124 17.82 23.62 -13.31
N SER A 125 17.39 24.87 -13.22
CA SER A 125 16.36 25.29 -12.26
C SER A 125 15.03 24.55 -12.46
N GLU A 126 14.58 24.33 -13.71
CA GLU A 126 13.38 23.54 -14.01
C GLU A 126 13.51 22.08 -13.54
N LEU A 127 14.69 21.47 -13.72
CA LEU A 127 14.94 20.10 -13.29
C LEU A 127 15.02 19.98 -11.77
N GLU A 128 15.63 20.95 -11.08
CA GLU A 128 15.66 21.00 -9.61
C GLU A 128 14.25 21.06 -9.03
N SER A 129 13.36 21.91 -9.56
CA SER A 129 11.97 21.96 -9.12
C SER A 129 11.22 20.63 -9.33
N LYS A 130 11.45 19.94 -10.45
CA LYS A 130 10.85 18.61 -10.69
C LYS A 130 11.38 17.55 -9.73
N VAL A 131 12.66 17.61 -9.36
CA VAL A 131 13.23 16.69 -8.38
C VAL A 131 12.60 16.91 -7.01
N GLU A 132 12.36 18.16 -6.61
CA GLU A 132 11.67 18.49 -5.36
C GLU A 132 10.22 17.97 -5.36
N GLU A 133 9.46 18.23 -6.44
CA GLU A 133 8.09 17.72 -6.61
C GLU A 133 8.01 16.19 -6.58
N LEU A 134 8.93 15.50 -7.26
CA LEU A 134 8.99 14.04 -7.21
C LEU A 134 9.36 13.55 -5.79
N GLY A 135 10.21 14.29 -5.08
CA GLY A 135 10.56 14.03 -3.69
C GLY A 135 9.34 14.09 -2.76
N THR A 136 8.51 15.13 -2.89
CA THR A 136 7.26 15.24 -2.11
C THR A 136 6.28 14.13 -2.45
N ASN A 137 6.09 13.82 -3.74
CA ASN A 137 5.19 12.76 -4.18
C ASN A 137 5.60 11.37 -3.65
N ILE A 138 6.91 11.08 -3.61
CA ILE A 138 7.44 9.83 -3.03
C ILE A 138 7.14 9.74 -1.53
N SER A 139 7.28 10.85 -0.81
CA SER A 139 6.98 10.91 0.63
C SER A 139 5.50 10.64 0.90
N ASP A 140 4.61 11.28 0.12
CA ASP A 140 3.16 11.11 0.27
C ASP A 140 2.73 9.67 -0.02
N LEU A 141 3.18 9.10 -1.16
CA LEU A 141 2.92 7.71 -1.51
C LEU A 141 3.47 6.72 -0.47
N SER A 142 4.61 7.04 0.16
CA SER A 142 5.16 6.20 1.22
C SER A 142 4.29 6.22 2.49
N SER A 143 3.71 7.37 2.83
CA SER A 143 2.76 7.49 3.94
C SER A 143 1.48 6.71 3.66
N GLU A 144 0.90 6.86 2.46
CA GLU A 144 -0.31 6.14 2.05
C GLU A 144 -0.11 4.61 2.06
N LEU A 145 1.09 4.15 1.69
CA LEU A 145 1.46 2.75 1.73
C LEU A 145 1.48 2.20 3.17
N GLU A 146 2.06 2.94 4.11
CA GLU A 146 2.12 2.51 5.51
C GLU A 146 0.73 2.52 6.16
N ASP A 147 -0.10 3.52 5.85
CA ASP A 147 -1.49 3.57 6.29
C ASP A 147 -2.30 2.37 5.77
N SER A 148 -2.17 2.07 4.47
CA SER A 148 -2.82 0.91 3.85
C SER A 148 -2.37 -0.40 4.48
N LYS A 149 -1.08 -0.54 4.80
CA LYS A 149 -0.52 -1.72 5.47
C LYS A 149 -1.05 -1.87 6.90
N SER A 150 -1.19 -0.76 7.63
CA SER A 150 -1.82 -0.75 8.95
C SER A 150 -3.29 -1.19 8.88
N GLN A 151 -4.04 -0.70 7.89
CA GLN A 151 -5.43 -1.12 7.65
C GLN A 151 -5.54 -2.61 7.34
N ILE A 152 -4.66 -3.15 6.48
CA ILE A 152 -4.62 -4.60 6.17
C ILE A 152 -4.43 -5.41 7.45
N LYS A 153 -3.45 -5.03 8.28
CA LYS A 153 -3.21 -5.72 9.57
C LYS A 153 -4.42 -5.65 10.51
N GLY A 154 -5.13 -4.52 10.53
CA GLY A 154 -6.37 -4.37 11.26
C GLY A 154 -7.45 -5.35 10.79
N LEU A 155 -7.66 -5.44 9.46
CA LEU A 155 -8.63 -6.35 8.86
C LEU A 155 -8.26 -7.83 9.07
N GLU A 156 -6.98 -8.18 9.03
CA GLU A 156 -6.49 -9.52 9.34
C GLU A 156 -6.85 -9.92 10.79
N ASN A 157 -6.63 -9.03 11.76
CA ASN A 157 -7.00 -9.27 13.15
C ASN A 157 -8.52 -9.47 13.31
N SER A 158 -9.34 -8.58 12.74
CA SER A 158 -10.81 -8.71 12.80
C SER A 158 -11.32 -9.98 12.11
N THR A 159 -10.63 -10.43 11.05
CA THR A 159 -10.93 -11.70 10.38
C THR A 159 -10.62 -12.89 11.30
N SER A 160 -9.50 -12.86 12.02
CA SER A 160 -9.15 -13.89 13.00
C SER A 160 -10.17 -13.97 14.14
N GLU A 161 -10.54 -12.81 14.71
CA GLU A 161 -11.55 -12.71 15.78
C GLU A 161 -12.91 -13.24 15.33
N SER A 162 -13.35 -12.87 14.12
CA SER A 162 -14.61 -13.35 13.54
C SER A 162 -14.59 -14.86 13.30
N LYS A 163 -13.43 -15.42 12.95
CA LYS A 163 -13.25 -16.87 12.77
C LYS A 163 -13.35 -17.61 14.09
N GLU A 164 -12.68 -17.14 15.14
CA GLU A 164 -12.80 -17.71 16.48
C GLU A 164 -14.25 -17.68 17.00
N GLN A 165 -14.96 -16.58 16.76
CA GLN A 165 -16.37 -16.47 17.11
C GLN A 165 -17.23 -17.47 16.32
N THR A 166 -16.94 -17.66 15.04
CA THR A 166 -17.63 -18.66 14.20
C THR A 166 -17.39 -20.08 14.72
N ASP A 167 -16.15 -20.41 15.09
CA ASP A 167 -15.80 -21.72 15.65
C ASP A 167 -16.53 -21.97 16.98
N LYS A 168 -16.59 -20.95 17.85
CA LYS A 168 -17.33 -21.02 19.12
C LYS A 168 -18.83 -21.26 18.91
N LEU A 169 -19.47 -20.48 18.03
CA LEU A 169 -20.89 -20.64 17.73
C LEU A 169 -21.18 -22.01 17.09
N THR A 170 -20.27 -22.51 16.25
CA THR A 170 -20.39 -23.84 15.66
C THR A 170 -20.38 -24.94 16.72
N ALA A 171 -19.48 -24.84 17.71
CA ALA A 171 -19.43 -25.78 18.84
C ALA A 171 -20.71 -25.72 19.69
N GLU A 172 -21.23 -24.53 19.97
CA GLU A 172 -22.48 -24.34 20.71
C GLU A 172 -23.69 -24.96 19.99
N ILE A 173 -23.76 -24.81 18.66
CA ILE A 173 -24.78 -25.47 17.84
C ILE A 173 -24.67 -27.00 17.93
N GLN A 174 -23.46 -27.56 17.88
CA GLN A 174 -23.28 -29.01 18.06
C GLN A 174 -23.74 -29.48 19.44
N GLU A 175 -23.42 -28.73 20.49
CA GLU A 175 -23.86 -29.06 21.85
C GLU A 175 -25.39 -29.02 21.98
N LEU A 176 -26.03 -27.98 21.45
CA LEU A 176 -27.48 -27.85 21.44
C LEU A 176 -28.16 -28.97 20.63
N ASN A 177 -27.58 -29.36 19.49
CA ASN A 177 -28.08 -30.49 18.71
C ASN A 177 -27.98 -31.80 19.49
N ASN A 178 -26.87 -32.04 20.19
CA ASN A 178 -26.73 -33.24 21.03
C ASN A 178 -27.76 -33.25 22.17
N LYS A 179 -27.97 -32.12 22.85
CA LYS A 179 -29.03 -31.97 23.87
C LYS A 179 -30.42 -32.23 23.28
N LEU A 180 -30.70 -31.70 22.10
CA LEU A 180 -31.96 -31.92 21.40
C LEU A 180 -32.17 -33.41 21.10
N THR A 181 -31.15 -34.12 20.60
CA THR A 181 -31.24 -35.56 20.34
C THR A 181 -31.52 -36.37 21.61
N VAL A 182 -30.85 -36.06 22.72
CA VAL A 182 -31.09 -36.72 24.01
C VAL A 182 -32.52 -36.50 24.49
N SER A 183 -33.01 -35.26 24.46
CA SER A 183 -34.39 -34.95 24.85
C SER A 183 -35.42 -35.60 23.90
N GLN A 184 -35.07 -35.78 22.63
CA GLN A 184 -35.93 -36.47 21.67
C GLN A 184 -36.00 -37.97 21.98
N ASP A 185 -34.88 -38.62 22.29
CA ASP A 185 -34.82 -40.02 22.73
C ASP A 185 -35.60 -40.22 24.03
N GLU A 186 -35.45 -39.34 25.01
CA GLU A 186 -36.23 -39.35 26.26
C GLU A 186 -37.74 -39.27 26.00
N ASN A 187 -38.17 -38.38 25.10
CA ASN A 187 -39.58 -38.29 24.71
C ASN A 187 -40.08 -39.58 24.05
N THR A 188 -39.29 -40.22 23.17
CA THR A 188 -39.69 -41.49 22.56
C THR A 188 -39.82 -42.61 23.59
N SER A 189 -38.93 -42.63 24.59
CA SER A 189 -38.96 -43.57 25.71
C SER A 189 -40.20 -43.36 26.60
N LEU A 190 -40.45 -42.12 27.02
CA LEU A 190 -41.63 -41.75 27.79
C LEU A 190 -42.93 -42.09 27.05
N ASN A 191 -42.98 -41.84 25.73
CA ASN A 191 -44.15 -42.16 24.92
C ASN A 191 -44.39 -43.68 24.84
N SER A 192 -43.31 -44.48 24.77
CA SER A 192 -43.39 -45.95 24.82
C SER A 192 -43.90 -46.42 26.19
N GLN A 193 -43.42 -45.81 27.29
CA GLN A 193 -43.93 -46.10 28.64
C GLN A 193 -45.41 -45.75 28.78
N LEU A 194 -45.84 -44.61 28.22
CA LEU A 194 -47.26 -44.23 28.19
C LEU A 194 -48.11 -45.24 27.45
N MET A 195 -47.66 -45.76 26.30
CA MET A 195 -48.38 -46.82 25.58
C MET A 195 -48.51 -48.10 26.41
N GLU A 196 -47.43 -48.52 27.08
CA GLU A 196 -47.45 -49.70 27.96
C GLU A 196 -48.42 -49.53 29.13
N LEU A 197 -48.37 -48.38 29.81
CA LEU A 197 -49.30 -48.01 30.87
C LEU A 197 -50.74 -48.00 30.38
N ASN A 198 -50.99 -47.44 29.20
CA ASN A 198 -52.34 -47.38 28.63
C ASN A 198 -52.87 -48.79 28.30
N ASN A 199 -52.03 -49.67 27.74
CA ASN A 199 -52.37 -51.07 27.51
C ASN A 199 -52.68 -51.81 28.83
N MET A 200 -51.88 -51.60 29.87
CA MET A 200 -52.15 -52.16 31.19
C MET A 200 -53.47 -51.65 31.77
N LEU A 201 -53.77 -50.36 31.61
CA LEU A 201 -55.00 -49.75 32.09
C LEU A 201 -56.21 -50.38 31.37
N LEU A 202 -56.12 -50.55 30.05
CA LEU A 202 -57.15 -51.20 29.23
C LEU A 202 -57.37 -52.66 29.65
N GLN A 203 -56.31 -53.42 29.94
CA GLN A 203 -56.42 -54.78 30.51
C GLN A 203 -57.03 -54.80 31.91
N LYS A 204 -56.77 -53.79 32.73
CA LYS A 204 -57.39 -53.66 34.06
C LYS A 204 -58.86 -53.33 33.93
N ASP A 205 -59.23 -52.44 33.02
CA ASP A 205 -60.63 -52.09 32.73
C ASP A 205 -61.41 -53.31 32.22
N THR A 206 -60.84 -54.12 31.31
CA THR A 206 -61.49 -55.37 30.87
C THR A 206 -61.67 -56.35 32.02
N LYS A 207 -60.67 -56.49 32.89
CA LYS A 207 -60.80 -57.34 34.11
C LYS A 207 -61.84 -56.82 35.07
N ILE A 208 -61.96 -55.49 35.24
CA ILE A 208 -63.01 -54.88 36.06
C ILE A 208 -64.37 -55.22 35.45
N GLN A 209 -64.55 -55.09 34.13
CA GLN A 209 -65.77 -55.49 33.44
C GLN A 209 -66.10 -56.97 33.66
N GLU A 210 -65.13 -57.87 33.46
CA GLU A 210 -65.29 -59.32 33.72
C GLU A 210 -65.71 -59.61 35.17
N VAL A 211 -65.03 -58.99 36.14
CA VAL A 211 -65.36 -59.15 37.56
C VAL A 211 -66.73 -58.57 37.89
N SER A 212 -67.10 -57.42 37.32
CA SER A 212 -68.42 -56.82 37.49
C SER A 212 -69.53 -57.66 36.89
N GLU A 213 -69.31 -58.29 35.72
CA GLU A 213 -70.24 -59.26 35.14
C GLU A 213 -70.39 -60.50 36.02
N LEU A 214 -69.28 -61.07 36.48
CA LEU A 214 -69.30 -62.19 37.42
C LEU A 214 -70.01 -61.84 38.72
N LEU A 215 -69.81 -60.61 39.23
CA LEU A 215 -70.49 -60.12 40.43
C LEU A 215 -72.00 -60.03 40.18
N GLY A 216 -72.43 -59.45 39.05
CA GLY A 216 -73.84 -59.38 38.68
C GLY A 216 -74.48 -60.75 38.47
N ASP A 217 -73.74 -61.72 37.93
CA ASP A 217 -74.20 -63.10 37.82
C ASP A 217 -74.29 -63.80 39.19
N LYS A 218 -73.36 -63.51 40.11
CA LYS A 218 -73.44 -63.98 41.51
C LYS A 218 -74.60 -63.33 42.27
N GLU A 219 -74.87 -62.05 42.04
CA GLU A 219 -76.04 -61.36 42.59
C GLU A 219 -77.34 -62.03 42.11
N LYS A 220 -77.50 -62.29 40.80
CA LYS A 220 -78.66 -63.06 40.28
C LYS A 220 -78.76 -64.44 40.90
N LEU A 221 -77.63 -65.11 41.14
CA LEU A 221 -77.59 -66.42 41.80
C LEU A 221 -78.02 -66.33 43.25
N ILE A 222 -77.60 -65.28 43.97
CA ILE A 222 -78.02 -64.99 45.34
C ILE A 222 -79.51 -64.65 45.35
N ASP A 223 -80.01 -63.84 44.42
CA ASP A 223 -81.43 -63.52 44.30
C ASP A 223 -82.24 -64.80 44.02
N ALA A 224 -81.77 -65.67 43.13
CA ALA A 224 -82.38 -66.97 42.85
C ALA A 224 -82.35 -67.91 44.06
N GLN A 225 -81.24 -67.95 44.80
CA GLN A 225 -81.13 -68.73 46.04
C GLN A 225 -81.99 -68.15 47.16
N THR A 226 -82.10 -66.83 47.26
CA THR A 226 -82.99 -66.13 48.20
C THR A 226 -84.44 -66.40 47.85
N ALA A 227 -84.83 -66.34 46.58
CA ALA A 227 -86.16 -66.70 46.11
C ALA A 227 -86.48 -68.18 46.34
N HIS A 228 -85.51 -69.08 46.13
CA HIS A 228 -85.65 -70.50 46.46
C HIS A 228 -85.75 -70.72 47.98
N LEU A 229 -85.04 -69.92 48.79
CA LEU A 229 -85.19 -69.95 50.25
C LEU A 229 -86.58 -69.45 50.67
N GLU A 230 -87.09 -68.38 50.05
CA GLU A 230 -88.46 -67.90 50.26
C GLU A 230 -89.51 -68.92 49.80
N GLU A 231 -89.28 -69.64 48.70
CA GLU A 231 -90.13 -70.73 48.22
C GLU A 231 -90.11 -71.93 49.19
N VAL A 232 -88.95 -72.32 49.69
CA VAL A 232 -88.80 -73.37 50.72
C VAL A 232 -89.40 -72.93 52.06
N GLU A 233 -89.30 -71.65 52.43
CA GLU A 233 -89.97 -71.08 53.60
C GLU A 233 -91.49 -71.04 53.41
N SER A 234 -91.97 -70.79 52.20
CA SER A 234 -93.40 -70.86 51.83
C SER A 234 -93.92 -72.31 51.84
N GLU A 235 -93.15 -73.27 51.32
CA GLU A 235 -93.47 -74.71 51.42
C GLU A 235 -93.46 -75.20 52.88
N LEU A 236 -92.57 -74.68 53.72
CA LEU A 236 -92.59 -74.91 55.17
C LEU A 236 -93.80 -74.25 55.86
N GLY A 237 -94.31 -73.14 55.30
CA GLY A 237 -95.48 -72.41 55.78
C GLY A 237 -96.83 -73.05 55.41
N GLU A 238 -96.91 -73.76 54.28
CA GLU A 238 -98.13 -74.43 53.80
C GLU A 238 -98.43 -75.76 54.51
N LEU A 239 -97.45 -76.34 55.21
CA LEU A 239 -97.67 -77.49 56.09
C LEU A 239 -98.16 -77.05 57.48
N LYS A 240 -99.47 -76.74 57.57
CA LYS A 240 -100.20 -76.72 58.85
C LYS A 240 -101.20 -77.89 58.96
N PRO A 241 -101.26 -78.56 60.15
CA PRO A 241 -101.93 -79.84 60.33
C PRO A 241 -103.45 -79.72 60.57
N PRO A 242 -104.27 -80.78 60.34
CA PRO A 242 -105.64 -80.86 60.84
C PRO A 242 -105.82 -81.89 61.99
N GLU A 243 -106.64 -81.49 62.96
CA GLU A 243 -107.02 -82.19 64.20
C GLU A 243 -108.28 -83.07 64.06
N LEU A 244 -108.30 -84.21 64.78
CA LEU A 244 -109.33 -84.68 65.74
C LEU A 244 -109.53 -86.21 65.72
N GLY A 245 -109.45 -86.83 66.91
CA GLY A 245 -109.95 -88.18 67.16
C GLY A 245 -109.33 -88.86 68.38
N SER A 246 -109.89 -88.57 69.57
CA SER A 246 -109.51 -89.12 70.88
C SER A 246 -109.48 -90.66 70.95
N GLY A 247 -108.35 -91.23 71.35
CA GLY A 247 -108.21 -92.63 71.73
C GLY A 247 -106.81 -92.90 72.27
N GLY A 248 -106.68 -93.08 73.59
CA GLY A 248 -105.41 -93.36 74.24
C GLY A 248 -104.94 -94.80 74.09
N PHE A 249 -103.63 -95.01 74.05
CA PHE A 249 -102.85 -96.23 74.39
C PHE A 249 -101.37 -95.76 74.40
N ILE A 250 -100.65 -95.64 75.52
CA ILE A 250 -100.05 -96.66 76.39
C ILE A 250 -99.08 -97.63 75.67
N SER A 251 -97.79 -97.42 75.97
CA SER A 251 -96.70 -98.38 76.26
C SER A 251 -95.82 -99.02 75.18
N GLU A 252 -94.52 -98.98 75.50
CA GLU A 252 -93.53 -100.08 75.43
C GLU A 252 -93.27 -100.77 74.09
N GLU A 253 -92.18 -100.41 73.42
CA GLU A 253 -91.41 -101.40 72.66
C GLU A 253 -90.43 -102.12 73.59
N ARG A 254 -90.88 -103.25 74.15
CA ARG A 254 -89.98 -104.30 74.65
C ARG A 254 -89.32 -104.98 73.45
N THR A 255 -88.00 -104.84 73.34
CA THR A 255 -87.21 -105.66 72.41
C THR A 255 -87.51 -107.14 72.67
N THR A 256 -87.85 -107.88 71.61
CA THR A 256 -88.28 -109.29 71.67
C THR A 256 -87.32 -110.12 70.82
N CYS A 257 -86.84 -111.24 71.35
CA CYS A 257 -85.95 -112.11 70.57
C CYS A 257 -86.74 -112.80 69.44
N PRO A 258 -86.37 -112.59 68.16
CA PRO A 258 -87.14 -113.08 67.01
C PRO A 258 -87.15 -114.60 66.85
N MET A 259 -86.30 -115.34 67.58
CA MET A 259 -86.23 -116.82 67.50
C MET A 259 -86.99 -117.57 68.59
N CYS A 260 -87.15 -117.01 69.80
CA CYS A 260 -87.79 -117.72 70.92
C CYS A 260 -88.83 -116.90 71.69
N GLY A 261 -89.15 -115.70 71.22
CA GLY A 261 -90.20 -114.84 71.79
C GLY A 261 -89.93 -114.30 73.19
N SER A 262 -88.71 -114.47 73.73
CA SER A 262 -88.37 -113.97 75.06
C SER A 262 -88.21 -112.44 75.02
N THR A 263 -88.92 -111.71 75.89
CA THR A 263 -88.95 -110.24 75.95
C THR A 263 -88.15 -109.68 77.13
N GLY A 264 -87.57 -108.50 76.99
CA GLY A 264 -87.05 -107.71 78.12
C GLY A 264 -85.75 -108.25 78.74
N THR A 265 -85.74 -108.55 80.04
CA THR A 265 -84.54 -108.84 80.87
C THR A 265 -83.67 -110.01 80.40
N SER A 266 -84.19 -110.83 79.48
CA SER A 266 -83.49 -111.95 78.85
C SER A 266 -82.69 -111.55 77.60
N ILE A 267 -82.70 -110.28 77.19
CA ILE A 267 -81.97 -109.76 76.04
C ILE A 267 -80.85 -108.85 76.55
N LYS A 268 -79.60 -109.15 76.20
CA LYS A 268 -78.41 -108.36 76.58
C LYS A 268 -77.86 -107.66 75.37
N GLN A 269 -77.69 -106.34 75.44
CA GLN A 269 -76.99 -105.59 74.42
C GLN A 269 -75.48 -105.71 74.63
N VAL A 270 -74.73 -106.11 73.60
CA VAL A 270 -73.28 -106.27 73.61
C VAL A 270 -72.68 -105.68 72.34
N GLU A 271 -71.44 -105.21 72.46
CA GLU A 271 -70.71 -104.65 71.32
C GLU A 271 -70.27 -105.77 70.36
N ASP A 272 -70.67 -105.64 69.11
CA ASP A 272 -70.31 -106.52 68.01
C ASP A 272 -68.92 -106.19 67.48
N LYS A 273 -67.91 -106.81 68.08
CA LYS A 273 -66.51 -106.59 67.72
C LYS A 273 -66.14 -106.99 66.28
N SER A 274 -67.04 -107.65 65.56
CA SER A 274 -66.88 -107.97 64.14
C SER A 274 -67.22 -106.79 63.21
N LYS A 275 -67.90 -105.75 63.72
CA LYS A 275 -68.38 -104.63 62.93
C LYS A 275 -68.00 -103.29 63.59
N VAL A 276 -66.83 -102.77 63.19
CA VAL A 276 -66.38 -101.43 63.59
C VAL A 276 -67.16 -100.40 62.80
N LEU A 277 -67.87 -99.49 63.49
CA LEU A 277 -68.61 -98.41 62.84
C LEU A 277 -67.69 -97.24 62.51
N SER A 278 -66.80 -96.89 63.43
CA SER A 278 -65.83 -95.80 63.25
C SER A 278 -64.70 -95.91 64.26
N TYR A 279 -63.54 -95.35 63.91
CA TYR A 279 -62.45 -95.16 64.85
C TYR A 279 -62.47 -93.72 65.37
N VAL A 280 -62.50 -93.56 66.70
CA VAL A 280 -62.27 -92.26 67.34
C VAL A 280 -60.86 -92.30 67.88
N GLY A 281 -59.90 -91.86 67.06
CA GLY A 281 -58.47 -92.06 67.30
C GLY A 281 -58.05 -93.52 67.17
N HIS A 282 -57.23 -94.03 68.09
CA HIS A 282 -56.71 -95.40 68.05
C HIS A 282 -57.61 -96.44 68.75
N ILE A 283 -58.84 -96.09 69.13
CA ILE A 283 -59.79 -97.01 69.77
C ILE A 283 -60.98 -97.26 68.83
N PRO A 284 -61.24 -98.52 68.41
CA PRO A 284 -62.39 -98.86 67.57
C PRO A 284 -63.71 -98.76 68.36
N MET A 285 -64.70 -98.06 67.78
CA MET A 285 -66.08 -98.13 68.24
C MET A 285 -66.87 -99.15 67.42
N TYR A 286 -67.43 -100.13 68.13
CA TYR A 286 -68.15 -101.25 67.53
C TYR A 286 -69.67 -101.00 67.52
N ALA A 287 -70.37 -101.56 66.53
CA ALA A 287 -71.83 -101.61 66.52
C ALA A 287 -72.36 -102.37 67.74
N LYS A 288 -73.56 -102.08 68.21
CA LYS A 288 -74.19 -102.84 69.30
C LYS A 288 -75.18 -103.85 68.71
N LYS A 289 -75.15 -105.09 69.19
CA LYS A 289 -76.11 -106.15 68.88
C LYS A 289 -76.80 -106.65 70.15
N HIS A 290 -77.95 -107.29 70.00
CA HIS A 290 -78.76 -107.87 71.08
C HIS A 290 -78.64 -109.38 71.07
N VAL A 291 -78.23 -109.95 72.19
CA VAL A 291 -78.08 -111.40 72.36
C VAL A 291 -79.12 -111.90 73.35
N CYS A 292 -79.91 -112.89 72.94
CA CYS A 292 -80.90 -113.53 73.82
C CYS A 292 -80.20 -114.53 74.75
N LYS A 293 -80.26 -114.30 76.06
CA LYS A 293 -79.71 -115.21 77.09
C LYS A 293 -80.38 -116.58 77.12
N LYS A 294 -81.56 -116.74 76.51
CA LYS A 294 -82.37 -117.97 76.57
C LYS A 294 -82.08 -118.94 75.43
N CYS A 295 -81.91 -118.44 74.20
CA CYS A 295 -81.64 -119.27 73.03
C CYS A 295 -80.30 -118.98 72.34
N GLY A 296 -79.52 -118.02 72.85
CA GLY A 296 -78.20 -117.65 72.33
C GLY A 296 -78.23 -116.87 70.99
N TYR A 297 -79.41 -116.57 70.44
CA TYR A 297 -79.53 -115.89 69.15
C TYR A 297 -79.15 -114.42 69.24
N GLU A 298 -78.31 -113.96 68.32
CA GLU A 298 -77.80 -112.59 68.22
C GLU A 298 -78.46 -111.85 67.05
N PHE A 299 -78.93 -110.62 67.27
CA PHE A 299 -79.60 -109.78 66.26
C PHE A 299 -79.40 -108.29 66.51
#